data_AF-A0A1W9SHV8-F1
#
_entry.id   AF-A0A1W9SHV8-F1
#
_cell.length_a   1.000
_cell.length_b   1.000
_cell.length_c   1.000
_cell.angle_alpha   90.00
_cell.angle_beta   90.00
_cell.angle_gamma   90.00
#
_symmetry.space_group_name_H-M   'P 1'
#
loop_
_entity.id
_entity.type
_entity.pdbx_description
1 polymer ?
#
loop_
_entity_poly.entity_id
_entity_poly.type
_entity_poly.pdbx_seq_one_letter_code
_entity_poly.pdbx_strand_id
1 'polypeptide(L)' 'MGKNLIYLFSILAITNIGVASFAQESGTVIDNRDKHKYKTVKIGEQVWMAENLRYKATNGC' A
#
# COMPACT_ATOMS: atom_id res chain seq x y z
N MET A 1 17.01 -39.70 -10.96
CA MET A 1 16.19 -38.47 -10.91
C MET A 1 17.14 -37.28 -11.13
N GLY A 2 17.15 -36.69 -12.33
CA GLY A 2 18.27 -35.89 -12.82
C GLY A 2 18.34 -34.47 -12.24
N LYS A 3 19.56 -33.95 -12.06
CA LYS A 3 19.84 -32.59 -11.56
C LYS A 3 19.03 -31.50 -12.30
N ASN A 4 18.76 -31.72 -13.59
CA ASN A 4 17.94 -30.85 -14.45
C ASN A 4 16.50 -30.67 -13.94
N LEU A 5 15.92 -31.70 -13.35
CA LEU A 5 14.58 -31.65 -12.78
C LEU A 5 14.58 -30.85 -11.46
N ILE A 6 15.65 -30.94 -10.69
CA ILE A 6 15.84 -30.15 -9.46
C ILE A 6 15.99 -28.67 -9.80
N TYR A 7 16.80 -28.32 -10.83
CA TYR A 7 16.94 -26.92 -11.27
C TYR A 7 15.63 -26.31 -11.75
N LEU A 8 14.77 -27.07 -12.41
CA LEU A 8 13.45 -26.59 -12.85
C LEU A 8 12.55 -26.23 -11.67
N PHE A 9 12.55 -27.05 -10.62
CA PHE A 9 11.81 -26.77 -9.39
C PHE A 9 12.38 -25.58 -8.62
N SER A 10 13.71 -25.44 -8.59
CA SER A 10 14.38 -24.28 -7.98
C SER A 10 14.01 -22.97 -8.70
N ILE A 11 14.02 -22.96 -10.03
CA ILE A 11 13.65 -21.78 -10.84
C ILE A 11 12.18 -21.41 -10.63
N LEU A 12 11.27 -22.39 -10.61
CA LEU A 12 9.84 -22.17 -10.35
C LEU A 12 9.59 -21.62 -8.93
N ALA A 13 10.36 -22.04 -7.94
CA ALA A 13 10.27 -21.53 -6.57
C ALA A 13 10.78 -20.09 -6.46
N ILE A 14 11.88 -19.76 -7.15
CA ILE A 14 12.48 -18.41 -7.12
C ILE A 14 11.60 -17.39 -7.87
N THR A 15 10.96 -17.77 -8.97
CA THR A 15 10.07 -16.85 -9.72
C THR A 15 8.78 -16.52 -8.96
N ASN A 16 8.29 -17.40 -8.09
CA ASN A 16 7.07 -17.15 -7.30
C ASN A 16 7.32 -16.15 -6.14
N ILE A 17 8.53 -16.15 -5.56
CA ILE A 17 8.88 -15.27 -4.43
C ILE A 17 9.12 -13.82 -4.91
N GLY A 18 9.56 -13.61 -6.15
CA GLY A 18 9.87 -12.28 -6.70
C GLY A 18 8.67 -11.38 -7.00
N VAL A 19 7.46 -11.94 -7.15
CA VAL A 19 6.24 -11.19 -7.51
C VAL A 19 5.43 -10.72 -6.30
N ALA A 20 5.78 -11.15 -5.08
CA ALA A 20 5.07 -10.75 -3.87
C ALA A 20 5.40 -9.31 -3.40
N SER A 21 6.22 -8.57 -4.16
CA SER A 21 6.70 -7.25 -3.78
C SER A 21 5.64 -6.15 -4.01
N PHE A 22 4.88 -5.91 -2.95
CA PHE A 22 4.29 -4.62 -2.51
C PHE A 22 3.51 -3.82 -3.55
N ALA A 23 2.34 -4.32 -3.96
CA ALA A 23 1.29 -3.39 -4.41
C ALA A 23 0.94 -2.48 -3.22
N GLN A 24 1.39 -1.23 -3.23
CA GLN A 24 1.11 -0.25 -2.19
C GLN A 24 -0.41 -0.06 -2.09
N GLU A 25 -1.02 -0.52 -1.00
CA GLU A 25 -2.45 -0.33 -0.77
C GLU A 25 -2.72 1.17 -0.59
N SER A 26 -3.64 1.69 -1.40
CA SER A 26 -4.02 3.10 -1.45
C SER A 26 -5.53 3.23 -1.30
N GLY A 27 -5.98 4.35 -0.77
CA GLY A 27 -7.40 4.60 -0.52
C GLY A 27 -7.73 6.09 -0.49
N THR A 28 -8.95 6.38 -0.03
CA THR A 28 -9.39 7.75 0.23
C THR A 28 -10.22 7.82 1.50
N VAL A 29 -10.16 8.95 2.19
CA VAL A 29 -11.02 9.30 3.31
C VAL A 29 -11.69 10.64 3.05
N ILE A 30 -12.95 10.79 3.45
CA ILE A 30 -13.69 12.05 3.36
C ILE A 30 -13.71 12.70 4.73
N ASP A 31 -13.20 13.93 4.83
CA ASP A 31 -13.32 14.74 6.04
C ASP A 31 -14.76 15.26 6.16
N ASN A 32 -15.44 14.89 7.24
CA ASN A 32 -16.85 15.26 7.42
C ASN A 32 -17.06 16.75 7.70
N ARG A 33 -16.02 17.47 8.13
CA ARG A 33 -16.08 18.90 8.52
C ARG A 33 -16.22 19.81 7.31
N ASP A 34 -15.60 19.44 6.19
CA ASP A 34 -15.51 20.27 4.99
C ASP A 34 -15.69 19.50 3.67
N LYS A 35 -15.95 18.19 3.76
CA LYS A 35 -16.15 17.26 2.65
C LYS A 35 -14.93 17.11 1.73
N HIS A 36 -13.74 17.52 2.17
CA HIS A 36 -12.52 17.25 1.43
C HIS A 36 -12.19 15.76 1.40
N LYS A 37 -11.82 15.26 0.21
CA LYS A 37 -11.32 13.91 0.02
C LYS A 37 -9.79 13.94 0.10
N TYR A 38 -9.24 13.12 0.97
CA TYR A 38 -7.80 12.94 1.13
C TYR A 38 -7.40 11.53 0.72
N LYS A 39 -6.29 11.41 0.00
CA LYS A 39 -5.66 10.14 -0.33
C LYS A 39 -5.08 9.50 0.93
N THR A 40 -5.13 8.18 0.99
CA THR A 40 -4.52 7.40 2.05
C THR A 40 -3.60 6.31 1.49
N VAL A 41 -2.66 5.87 2.32
CA VAL A 41 -1.67 4.84 2.00
C VAL A 41 -1.49 3.92 3.21
N LYS A 42 -1.42 2.61 3.01
CA LYS A 42 -1.16 1.65 4.10
C LYS A 42 0.34 1.46 4.31
N ILE A 43 0.83 1.72 5.52
CA ILE A 43 2.22 1.52 5.92
C ILE A 43 2.24 0.54 7.09
N GLY A 44 2.78 -0.65 6.87
CA GLY A 44 2.63 -1.77 7.80
C GLY A 44 1.14 -2.10 7.99
N GLU A 45 0.68 -2.09 9.24
CA GLU A 45 -0.73 -2.34 9.59
C GLU A 45 -1.60 -1.07 9.63
N GLN A 46 -1.01 0.11 9.50
CA GLN A 46 -1.71 1.39 9.68
C GLN A 46 -2.00 2.08 8.34
N VAL A 47 -3.08 2.85 8.29
CA VAL A 47 -3.45 3.67 7.13
C VAL A 47 -3.19 5.14 7.45
N TRP A 48 -2.34 5.78 6.65
CA TRP A 48 -1.93 7.17 6.80
C TRP A 48 -2.52 8.05 5.70
N MET A 49 -2.70 9.34 5.98
CA MET A 49 -2.98 10.31 4.92
C MET A 49 -1.72 10.50 4.07
N ALA A 50 -1.89 10.50 2.75
CA ALA A 50 -0.82 10.77 1.78
C ALA A 50 -0.70 12.27 1.46
N GLU A 51 -1.55 13.11 2.06
CA GLU A 51 -1.65 14.54 1.82
C GLU A 51 -1.74 15.29 3.15
N ASN A 52 -1.23 16.52 3.21
CA ASN A 52 -1.38 17.36 4.40
C ASN A 52 -2.85 17.75 4.63
N LEU A 53 -3.30 17.69 5.89
CA LEU A 53 -4.61 18.17 6.27
C LEU A 53 -4.71 19.69 6.01
N ARG A 54 -5.76 20.11 5.30
CA ARG A 54 -5.99 21.52 4.93
C ARG A 54 -7.36 22.05 5.36
N TYR A 55 -7.85 21.56 6.50
CA TYR A 55 -9.11 22.02 7.08
C TYR A 55 -8.97 23.48 7.56
N LYS A 56 -9.82 24.37 7.03
CA LYS A 56 -9.92 25.77 7.49
C LYS A 56 -10.97 25.86 8.59
N ALA A 57 -10.52 25.90 9.84
CA ALA A 57 -11.41 26.14 10.97
C ALA A 57 -12.03 27.55 10.84
N THR A 58 -13.33 27.66 11.05
CA THR A 58 -14.06 28.95 10.99
C THR A 58 -13.71 29.85 12.17
N ASN A 59 -13.34 29.26 13.31
CA ASN A 59 -12.90 29.96 14.50
C ASN A 59 -11.54 29.39 14.90
N GLY A 60 -10.47 30.15 14.68
CA GLY A 60 -9.22 29.97 15.42
C GLY A 60 -9.36 30.67 16.77
N CYS A 61 -8.75 30.13 17.84
CA CYS A 61 -8.58 30.88 19.08
C CYS A 61 -7.91 32.23 18.83
#